data_AF-A0A2G1W5T4-F1
#
_entry.id   AF-A0A2G1W5T4-F1
#
_cell.length_a   1.000
_cell.length_b   1.000
_cell.length_c   1.000
_cell.angle_alpha   90.00
_cell.angle_beta   90.00
_cell.angle_gamma   90.00
#
_symmetry.space_group_name_H-M   'P 1'
#
loop_
_entity.id
_entity.type
_entity.pdbx_description
1 polymer ?
#
loop_
_entity_poly.entity_id
_entity_poly.type
_entity_poly.pdbx_seq_one_letter_code
_entity_poly.pdbx_strand_id
1 'polypeptide(L)'
;MLQDQQKPGQTECQQLARGCDPPFATSPGKITTSKLGNVIDGNGMAKKANLDEQPRERSDAERRARQCARLANLMKVLHLISGRGRWDAKGLAEELECSQRTIHRMLSTLSMAGVPWYFDEKFRAYRIRPGFKFSLAENAVLNPECEPQAANDKESFQDATERLIEDGEAFAESLTQFLEMLKRSVSTAGENKVAD
;
A
#
# COMPACT_ATOMS: atom_id res chain seq x y z
N MET A 1 -31.62 -43.93 -2.28
CA MET A 1 -30.34 -43.92 -1.55
C MET A 1 -29.34 -43.21 -2.45
N LEU A 2 -28.81 -42.03 -2.19
CA LEU A 2 -28.79 -41.13 -1.04
C LEU A 2 -28.92 -39.70 -1.61
N GLN A 3 -29.58 -38.81 -0.87
CA GLN A 3 -29.69 -37.37 -1.13
C GLN A 3 -28.46 -36.66 -0.56
N ASP A 4 -28.08 -35.52 -1.15
CA ASP A 4 -27.70 -34.25 -0.46
C ASP A 4 -27.24 -33.23 -1.53
N GLN A 5 -28.06 -32.27 -1.97
CA GLN A 5 -28.42 -30.96 -1.36
C GLN A 5 -27.24 -29.95 -1.33
N GLN A 6 -27.25 -28.92 -2.20
CA GLN A 6 -27.49 -27.48 -1.92
C GLN A 6 -26.34 -26.77 -1.15
N LYS A 7 -25.86 -25.54 -1.41
CA LYS A 7 -26.25 -24.37 -2.23
C LYS A 7 -25.04 -23.36 -2.22
N PRO A 8 -25.04 -22.33 -3.09
CA PRO A 8 -24.05 -21.24 -3.12
C PRO A 8 -24.39 -20.13 -2.10
N GLY A 9 -23.37 -19.48 -1.54
CA GLY A 9 -23.53 -18.37 -0.58
C GLY A 9 -22.63 -17.19 -0.93
N GLN A 10 -23.22 -16.15 -1.52
CA GLN A 10 -22.74 -14.77 -1.44
C GLN A 10 -23.27 -14.14 -0.15
N THR A 11 -22.42 -13.39 0.54
CA THR A 11 -22.73 -12.28 1.48
C THR A 11 -21.40 -11.53 1.62
N GLU A 12 -21.18 -10.39 0.97
CA GLU A 12 -21.69 -9.07 1.34
C GLU A 12 -21.33 -8.68 2.78
N CYS A 13 -20.30 -7.85 2.91
CA CYS A 13 -20.00 -7.02 4.09
C CYS A 13 -19.33 -5.74 3.59
N GLN A 14 -20.14 -4.84 3.03
CA GLN A 14 -19.90 -3.41 3.07
C GLN A 14 -20.63 -2.82 4.30
N GLN A 15 -20.14 -1.66 4.76
CA GLN A 15 -20.73 -0.73 5.75
C GLN A 15 -20.37 -1.05 7.23
N LEU A 16 -19.93 -0.12 8.09
CA LEU A 16 -19.81 1.35 8.06
C LEU A 16 -18.77 1.79 9.12
N ALA A 17 -18.05 2.87 8.81
CA ALA A 17 -17.26 3.64 9.76
C ALA A 17 -18.15 4.24 10.86
N ARG A 18 -17.79 4.03 12.14
CA ARG A 18 -17.89 5.01 13.25
C ARG A 18 -17.00 4.57 14.43
N GLY A 19 -16.08 5.44 14.83
CA GLY A 19 -15.75 5.63 16.24
C GLY A 19 -14.51 4.90 16.78
N CYS A 20 -13.47 5.71 16.99
CA CYS A 20 -12.53 5.63 18.11
C CYS A 20 -11.53 4.46 18.10
N ASP A 21 -10.33 4.80 17.62
CA ASP A 21 -9.08 4.14 18.00
C ASP A 21 -8.97 4.00 19.54
N PRO A 22 -8.78 2.80 20.09
CA PRO A 22 -8.14 2.66 21.39
C PRO A 22 -6.62 2.77 21.21
N PRO A 23 -5.90 3.55 22.04
CA PRO A 23 -4.45 3.53 22.03
C PRO A 23 -3.99 2.14 22.47
N PHE A 24 -3.31 1.40 21.59
CA PHE A 24 -2.61 0.17 21.97
C PHE A 24 -1.41 0.53 22.84
N ALA A 25 -1.69 0.83 24.10
CA ALA A 25 -0.74 0.79 25.19
C ALA A 25 -0.25 -0.65 25.33
N THR A 26 0.84 -0.99 24.64
CA THR A 26 1.57 -2.20 24.94
C THR A 26 2.39 -1.94 26.18
N SER A 27 1.80 -2.19 27.35
CA SER A 27 2.53 -2.36 28.60
C SER A 27 3.65 -3.39 28.38
N PRO A 28 4.89 -3.12 28.82
CA PRO A 28 5.94 -4.13 28.82
C PRO A 28 5.55 -5.25 29.80
N GLY A 29 5.14 -6.38 29.25
CA GLY A 29 4.90 -7.60 30.01
C GLY A 29 6.17 -8.01 30.74
N LYS A 30 6.17 -7.85 32.07
CA LYS A 30 7.12 -8.52 32.95
C LYS A 30 6.94 -10.03 32.77
N ILE A 31 7.87 -10.67 32.10
CA ILE A 31 8.01 -12.12 32.14
C ILE A 31 8.51 -12.45 33.55
N THR A 32 7.59 -12.73 34.47
CA THR A 32 7.91 -13.35 35.76
C THR A 32 8.04 -14.85 35.53
N THR A 33 9.24 -15.34 35.22
CA THR A 33 9.58 -16.75 35.45
C THR A 33 9.82 -16.94 36.94
N SER A 34 8.74 -17.02 37.71
CA SER A 34 8.82 -17.60 39.04
C SER A 34 8.49 -19.09 38.93
N LYS A 35 9.30 -19.90 39.62
CA LYS A 35 8.87 -20.98 40.52
C LYS A 35 9.23 -22.42 40.10
N LEU A 36 10.21 -22.95 40.84
CA LEU A 36 10.48 -24.35 41.25
C LEU A 36 11.12 -25.28 40.19
N GLY A 37 12.19 -26.04 40.47
CA GLY A 37 12.70 -26.49 41.76
C GLY A 37 14.21 -26.75 41.78
N ASN A 38 14.74 -26.70 43.01
CA ASN A 38 16.09 -27.10 43.37
C ASN A 38 16.24 -28.62 43.22
N VAL A 39 17.22 -29.06 42.42
CA VAL A 39 17.87 -30.36 42.64
C VAL A 39 19.10 -30.09 43.48
N ILE A 40 19.03 -30.54 44.73
CA ILE A 40 20.15 -30.64 45.65
C ILE A 40 20.96 -31.88 45.29
N ASP A 41 22.00 -31.72 44.47
CA ASP A 41 23.04 -32.73 44.38
C ASP A 41 24.01 -32.54 45.56
N GLY A 42 23.98 -33.51 46.47
CA GLY A 42 24.81 -33.59 47.66
C GLY A 42 26.27 -33.92 47.34
N ASN A 43 26.97 -33.06 46.61
CA ASN A 43 28.43 -33.13 46.54
C ASN A 43 29.04 -31.72 46.64
N GLY A 44 29.75 -31.49 47.75
CA GLY A 44 30.38 -30.22 48.09
C GLY A 44 31.49 -29.85 47.12
N MET A 45 31.16 -29.06 46.11
CA MET A 45 32.12 -28.21 45.41
C MET A 45 31.45 -26.86 45.16
N ALA A 46 32.05 -25.80 45.71
CA ALA A 46 31.62 -24.44 45.48
C ALA A 46 31.65 -24.15 43.97
N LYS A 47 30.47 -24.14 43.33
CA LYS A 47 30.32 -23.49 42.02
C LYS A 47 30.61 -22.02 42.25
N LYS A 48 31.76 -21.55 41.77
CA LYS A 48 32.02 -20.11 41.62
C LYS A 48 30.86 -19.55 40.81
N ALA A 49 29.95 -18.85 41.47
CA ALA A 49 28.98 -18.01 40.79
C ALA A 49 29.78 -17.02 39.96
N ASN A 50 29.72 -17.17 38.64
CA ASN A 50 30.31 -16.23 37.71
C ASN A 50 29.51 -14.93 37.87
N LEU A 51 30.11 -13.94 38.53
CA LEU A 51 29.47 -12.68 38.89
C LEU A 51 29.37 -11.68 37.73
N ASP A 52 29.70 -12.07 36.49
CA ASP A 52 29.82 -11.14 35.35
C ASP A 52 28.90 -11.45 34.15
N GLU A 53 27.73 -12.05 34.37
CA GLU A 53 26.67 -12.07 33.36
C GLU A 53 25.84 -10.76 33.40
N GLN A 54 26.53 -9.63 33.22
CA GLN A 54 25.86 -8.43 32.74
C GLN A 54 25.35 -8.73 31.32
N PRO A 55 24.07 -8.43 30.98
CA PRO A 55 23.60 -8.54 29.60
C PRO A 55 24.52 -7.67 28.75
N ARG A 56 25.39 -8.29 27.94
CA ARG A 56 26.31 -7.54 27.09
C ARG A 56 25.48 -6.67 26.16
N GLU A 57 25.40 -5.39 26.50
CA GLU A 57 24.69 -4.43 25.69
C GLU A 57 25.39 -4.40 24.33
N ARG A 58 24.65 -4.78 23.28
CA ARG A 58 25.23 -4.86 21.94
C ARG A 58 25.77 -3.48 21.57
N SER A 59 27.04 -3.45 21.17
CA SER A 59 27.71 -2.25 20.68
C SER A 59 26.88 -1.60 19.57
N ASP A 60 26.80 -0.28 19.59
CA ASP A 60 26.12 0.54 18.58
C ASP A 60 26.57 0.20 17.15
N ALA A 61 27.85 -0.14 16.97
CA ALA A 61 28.38 -0.62 15.69
C ALA A 61 27.70 -1.92 15.21
N GLU A 62 27.48 -2.88 16.10
CA GLU A 62 26.79 -4.14 15.77
C GLU A 62 25.31 -3.89 15.43
N ARG A 63 24.66 -2.94 16.14
CA ARG A 63 23.27 -2.55 15.87
C ARG A 63 23.14 -1.98 14.46
N ARG A 64 24.04 -1.06 14.06
CA ARG A 64 24.09 -0.50 12.70
C ARG A 64 24.36 -1.58 11.65
N ALA A 65 25.33 -2.47 11.88
CA ALA A 65 25.63 -3.55 10.95
C ALA A 65 24.40 -4.45 10.68
N ARG A 66 23.63 -4.79 11.72
CA ARG A 66 22.39 -5.56 11.60
C ARG A 66 21.26 -4.78 10.91
N GLN A 67 21.21 -3.46 11.07
CA GLN A 67 20.26 -2.62 10.34
C GLN A 67 20.61 -2.56 8.85
N CYS A 68 21.88 -2.32 8.52
CA CYS A 68 22.38 -2.32 7.14
C CYS A 68 22.13 -3.67 6.44
N ALA A 69 22.38 -4.79 7.11
CA ALA A 69 22.10 -6.12 6.56
C ALA A 69 20.60 -6.33 6.27
N ARG A 70 19.72 -5.85 7.16
CA ARG A 70 18.26 -5.90 6.94
C ARG A 70 17.84 -5.05 5.74
N LEU A 71 18.37 -3.84 5.61
CA LEU A 71 18.09 -2.95 4.48
C LEU A 71 18.60 -3.55 3.15
N ALA A 72 19.82 -4.10 3.14
CA ALA A 72 20.39 -4.74 1.98
C ALA A 72 19.51 -5.88 1.45
N ASN A 73 19.00 -6.73 2.36
CA ASN A 73 18.08 -7.80 1.97
C ASN A 73 16.74 -7.27 1.47
N LEU A 74 16.21 -6.19 2.05
CA LEU A 74 14.99 -5.54 1.55
C LEU A 74 15.14 -5.01 0.12
N MET A 75 16.28 -4.38 -0.18
CA MET A 75 16.62 -3.89 -1.51
C MET A 75 16.79 -5.03 -2.52
N LYS A 76 17.38 -6.16 -2.10
CA LYS A 76 17.45 -7.37 -2.93
C LYS A 76 16.06 -7.90 -3.28
N VAL A 77 15.18 -8.08 -2.28
CA VAL A 77 13.78 -8.52 -2.52
C VAL A 77 13.12 -7.61 -3.53
N LEU A 78 13.22 -6.29 -3.33
CA LEU A 78 12.64 -5.28 -4.21
C LEU A 78 13.14 -5.39 -5.65
N HIS A 79 14.46 -5.56 -5.83
CA HIS A 79 15.06 -5.75 -7.14
C HIS A 79 14.56 -7.02 -7.83
N LEU A 80 14.47 -8.14 -7.10
CA LEU A 80 13.99 -9.42 -7.62
C LEU A 80 12.54 -9.30 -8.11
N ILE A 81 11.64 -8.73 -7.31
CA ILE A 81 10.22 -8.58 -7.67
C ILE A 81 9.97 -7.52 -8.76
N SER A 82 10.87 -6.54 -8.90
CA SER A 82 10.82 -5.54 -9.96
C SER A 82 11.39 -6.05 -11.29
N GLY A 83 12.21 -7.10 -11.25
CA GLY A 83 12.78 -7.73 -12.43
C GLY A 83 11.77 -8.55 -13.24
N ARG A 84 12.24 -9.17 -14.33
CA ARG A 84 11.42 -10.03 -15.20
C ARG A 84 11.22 -11.45 -14.65
N GLY A 85 11.82 -11.78 -13.51
CA GLY A 85 11.77 -13.11 -12.90
C GLY A 85 10.41 -13.47 -12.31
N ARG A 86 10.08 -14.76 -12.22
CA ARG A 86 8.88 -15.26 -11.52
C ARG A 86 9.28 -15.69 -10.12
N TRP A 87 9.00 -14.85 -9.14
CA TRP A 87 9.45 -15.05 -7.77
C TRP A 87 8.28 -15.35 -6.83
N ASP A 88 8.21 -16.60 -6.36
CA ASP A 88 7.32 -17.02 -5.27
C ASP A 88 8.02 -16.83 -3.91
N ALA A 89 7.29 -16.89 -2.80
CA ALA A 89 7.84 -16.73 -1.44
C ALA A 89 8.91 -17.78 -1.14
N LYS A 90 8.71 -19.00 -1.65
CA LYS A 90 9.69 -20.08 -1.54
C LYS A 90 10.94 -19.82 -2.37
N GLY A 91 10.79 -19.33 -3.60
CA GLY A 91 11.93 -18.99 -4.47
C GLY A 91 12.75 -17.82 -3.92
N LEU A 92 12.09 -16.80 -3.37
CA LEU A 92 12.77 -15.69 -2.69
C LEU A 92 13.49 -16.16 -1.41
N ALA A 93 12.89 -17.09 -0.67
CA ALA A 93 13.49 -17.66 0.52
C ALA A 93 14.77 -18.45 0.21
N GLU A 94 14.76 -19.23 -0.89
CA GLU A 94 15.93 -19.97 -1.37
C GLU A 94 17.04 -19.04 -1.86
N GLU A 95 16.71 -18.04 -2.68
CA GLU A 95 17.67 -17.08 -3.24
C GLU A 95 18.35 -16.21 -2.16
N LEU A 96 17.61 -15.86 -1.10
CA LEU A 96 18.11 -15.02 -0.01
C LEU A 96 18.55 -15.83 1.22
N GLU A 97 18.58 -17.16 1.11
CA GLU A 97 18.95 -18.09 2.18
C GLU A 97 18.22 -17.81 3.51
N CYS A 98 16.92 -17.51 3.42
CA CYS A 98 16.13 -17.09 4.57
C CYS A 98 14.76 -17.78 4.64
N SER A 99 14.11 -17.74 5.80
CA SER A 99 12.77 -18.35 5.94
C SER A 99 11.69 -17.55 5.19
N GLN A 100 10.63 -18.23 4.75
CA GLN A 100 9.44 -17.59 4.15
C GLN A 100 8.83 -16.51 5.07
N ARG A 101 8.83 -16.74 6.40
CA ARG A 101 8.39 -15.75 7.39
C ARG A 101 9.17 -14.43 7.28
N THR A 102 10.48 -14.50 7.02
CA THR A 102 11.31 -13.30 6.82
C THR A 102 10.92 -12.56 5.55
N ILE A 103 10.64 -13.29 4.46
CA ILE A 103 10.14 -12.71 3.20
C ILE A 103 8.79 -12.02 3.43
N HIS A 104 7.82 -12.68 4.07
CA HIS A 104 6.53 -12.05 4.36
C HIS A 104 6.67 -10.79 5.21
N ARG A 105 7.53 -10.82 6.23
CA ARG A 105 7.82 -9.63 7.05
C ARG A 105 8.45 -8.50 6.22
N MET A 106 9.35 -8.81 5.30
CA MET A 106 9.95 -7.84 4.38
C MET A 106 8.91 -7.26 3.42
N LEU A 107 8.01 -8.08 2.89
CA LEU A 107 6.89 -7.63 2.05
C LEU A 107 5.94 -6.70 2.81
N SER A 108 5.62 -7.00 4.07
CA SER A 108 4.86 -6.07 4.94
C SER A 108 5.62 -4.75 5.13
N THR A 109 6.94 -4.81 5.30
CA THR A 109 7.78 -3.61 5.43
C THR A 109 7.79 -2.78 4.14
N LEU A 110 7.82 -3.42 2.97
CA LEU A 110 7.69 -2.74 1.67
C LEU A 110 6.33 -2.05 1.52
N SER A 111 5.26 -2.69 1.97
CA SER A 111 3.93 -2.08 1.97
C SER A 111 3.88 -0.85 2.89
N MET A 112 4.49 -0.91 4.07
CA MET A 112 4.61 0.25 4.97
C MET A 112 5.46 1.39 4.36
N ALA A 113 6.45 1.05 3.53
CA ALA A 113 7.24 2.03 2.79
C ALA A 113 6.51 2.59 1.54
N GLY A 114 5.24 2.25 1.34
CA GLY A 114 4.44 2.76 0.22
C GLY A 114 4.68 2.04 -1.10
N VAL A 115 5.31 0.87 -1.11
CA VAL A 115 5.56 0.08 -2.33
C VAL A 115 4.35 -0.82 -2.63
N PRO A 116 3.60 -0.58 -3.72
CA PRO A 116 2.44 -1.37 -4.07
C PRO A 116 2.86 -2.67 -4.75
N TRP A 117 3.01 -3.73 -3.97
CA TRP A 117 3.20 -5.09 -4.46
C TRP A 117 1.88 -5.86 -4.41
N TYR A 118 1.73 -6.82 -5.32
CA TYR A 118 0.62 -7.75 -5.34
C TYR A 118 1.14 -9.16 -5.69
N PHE A 119 0.38 -10.17 -5.32
CA PHE A 119 0.64 -11.54 -5.72
C PHE A 119 -0.20 -11.87 -6.95
N ASP A 120 0.46 -12.25 -8.04
CA ASP A 120 -0.22 -12.69 -9.25
C ASP A 120 -0.46 -14.20 -9.17
N GLU A 121 -1.73 -14.61 -9.01
CA GLU A 121 -2.11 -16.03 -8.91
C GLU A 121 -1.81 -16.81 -10.20
N LYS A 122 -1.90 -16.18 -11.38
CA LYS A 122 -1.67 -16.86 -12.67
C LYS A 122 -0.21 -17.25 -12.82
N PHE A 123 0.69 -16.34 -12.45
CA PHE A 123 2.13 -16.58 -12.53
C PHE A 123 2.72 -17.10 -11.22
N ARG A 124 1.93 -17.21 -10.14
CA ARG A 124 2.35 -17.53 -8.77
C ARG A 124 3.60 -16.75 -8.36
N ALA A 125 3.57 -15.45 -8.59
CA ALA A 125 4.74 -14.59 -8.40
C ALA A 125 4.36 -13.23 -7.82
N TYR A 126 5.24 -12.70 -6.99
CA TYR A 126 5.15 -11.32 -6.53
C TYR A 126 5.52 -10.36 -7.66
N ARG A 127 4.73 -9.29 -7.78
CA ARG A 127 4.86 -8.25 -8.79
C ARG A 127 4.63 -6.89 -8.16
N ILE A 128 5.31 -5.89 -8.70
CA ILE A 128 5.03 -4.48 -8.40
C ILE A 128 4.04 -3.97 -9.45
N ARG A 129 3.13 -3.08 -9.06
CA ARG A 129 2.23 -2.40 -10.00
C ARG A 129 3.06 -1.75 -11.13
N PRO A 130 2.74 -2.03 -12.42
CA PRO A 130 3.45 -1.41 -13.54
C PRO A 130 3.27 0.11 -13.47
N GLY A 131 4.36 0.86 -13.72
CA GLY A 131 4.39 2.31 -13.61
C GLY A 131 4.77 2.84 -12.22
N PHE A 132 4.90 1.99 -11.20
CA PHE A 132 5.47 2.42 -9.93
C PHE A 132 6.96 2.68 -10.09
N LYS A 133 7.36 3.94 -9.91
CA LYS A 133 8.76 4.34 -9.80
C LYS A 133 8.99 4.92 -8.42
N PHE A 134 10.15 4.62 -7.83
CA PHE A 134 10.62 5.35 -6.66
C PHE A 134 10.99 6.76 -7.10
N SER A 135 10.03 7.67 -7.08
CA SER A 135 10.29 9.10 -7.23
C SER A 135 11.01 9.56 -5.97
N LEU A 136 12.35 9.39 -5.95
CA LEU A 136 13.24 9.89 -4.89
C LEU A 136 13.13 11.42 -4.72
N ALA A 137 12.69 12.12 -5.77
CA ALA A 137 12.46 13.57 -5.75
C ALA A 137 11.08 13.98 -5.20
N GLU A 138 10.07 13.12 -5.30
CA GLU A 138 8.67 13.51 -5.01
C GLU A 138 8.19 12.99 -3.66
N ASN A 139 8.82 11.94 -3.12
CA ASN A 139 8.49 11.38 -1.81
C ASN A 139 9.41 11.85 -0.67
N ALA A 140 10.34 12.78 -0.95
CA ALA A 140 11.15 13.41 0.09
C ALA A 140 10.37 14.44 0.94
N VAL A 141 9.13 14.76 0.56
CA VAL A 141 8.24 15.62 1.33
C VAL A 141 6.99 14.82 1.73
N LEU A 142 7.16 13.85 2.63
CA LEU A 142 6.11 13.70 3.64
C LEU A 142 6.15 14.99 4.46
N ASN A 143 5.33 15.97 4.07
CA ASN A 143 5.02 17.22 4.75
C ASN A 143 5.48 17.28 6.22
N PRO A 144 6.57 18.00 6.55
CA PRO A 144 6.75 18.50 7.90
C PRO A 144 6.27 19.96 8.04
N GLU A 145 6.32 20.74 6.95
CA GLU A 145 5.91 22.16 6.91
C GLU A 145 5.36 22.40 5.49
N CYS A 146 4.10 22.78 5.30
CA CYS A 146 3.69 24.16 5.52
C CYS A 146 4.69 25.17 4.92
N GLU A 147 4.91 25.10 3.60
CA GLU A 147 4.85 26.28 2.71
C GLU A 147 4.56 25.80 1.27
N PRO A 148 3.48 26.29 0.63
CA PRO A 148 3.16 25.92 -0.74
C PRO A 148 4.05 26.73 -1.70
N GLN A 149 5.05 26.08 -2.30
CA GLN A 149 5.70 26.59 -3.53
C GLN A 149 4.76 26.45 -4.75
N ALA A 150 3.54 26.97 -4.61
CA ALA A 150 2.47 26.94 -5.60
C ALA A 150 2.25 28.37 -6.15
N ALA A 151 3.32 29.00 -6.62
CA ALA A 151 3.25 30.35 -7.19
C ALA A 151 3.31 30.37 -8.72
N ASN A 152 3.84 29.34 -9.40
CA ASN A 152 3.96 29.34 -10.86
C ASN A 152 2.95 28.44 -11.60
N ASP A 153 2.32 27.46 -10.94
CA ASP A 153 1.38 26.54 -11.61
C ASP A 153 -0.10 26.91 -11.42
N LYS A 154 -0.40 27.92 -10.60
CA LYS A 154 -1.78 28.39 -10.41
C LYS A 154 -2.27 29.22 -11.58
N GLU A 155 -1.38 30.01 -12.19
CA GLU A 155 -1.72 30.82 -13.37
C GLU A 155 -2.05 29.92 -14.56
N SER A 156 -1.27 28.87 -14.80
CA SER A 156 -1.53 27.93 -15.90
C SER A 156 -2.82 27.12 -15.74
N PHE A 157 -3.20 26.79 -14.51
CA PHE A 157 -4.46 26.11 -14.24
C PHE A 157 -5.68 27.04 -14.38
N GLN A 158 -5.56 28.30 -13.94
CA GLN A 158 -6.61 29.30 -14.12
C GLN A 158 -6.83 29.60 -15.60
N ASP A 159 -5.77 29.81 -16.37
CA ASP A 159 -5.83 30.01 -17.83
C ASP A 159 -6.48 28.82 -18.56
N ALA A 160 -6.12 27.59 -18.16
CA ALA A 160 -6.71 26.38 -18.75
C ALA A 160 -8.20 26.23 -18.40
N THR A 161 -8.59 26.64 -17.20
CA THR A 161 -9.98 26.61 -16.74
C THR A 161 -10.82 27.65 -17.47
N GLU A 162 -10.29 28.86 -17.66
CA GLU A 162 -10.95 29.95 -18.38
C GLU A 162 -11.21 29.58 -19.85
N ARG A 163 -10.21 29.01 -20.54
CA ARG A 163 -10.39 28.50 -21.91
C ARG A 163 -11.46 27.40 -22.01
N LEU A 164 -11.51 26.50 -21.03
CA LEU A 164 -12.51 25.43 -21.04
C LEU A 164 -13.94 25.98 -20.88
N ILE A 165 -14.08 27.05 -20.11
CA ILE A 165 -15.37 27.72 -19.91
C ILE A 165 -15.79 28.43 -21.20
N GLU A 166 -14.88 29.18 -21.83
CA GLU A 166 -15.14 29.85 -23.11
C GLU A 166 -15.54 28.86 -24.22
N ASP A 167 -14.80 27.74 -24.34
CA ASP A 167 -15.12 26.68 -25.31
C ASP A 167 -16.48 26.03 -25.01
N GLY A 168 -16.82 25.87 -23.72
CA GLY A 168 -18.11 25.36 -23.28
C GLY A 168 -19.28 26.29 -23.64
N GLU A 169 -19.09 27.60 -23.49
CA GLU A 169 -20.09 28.61 -23.84
C GLU A 169 -20.29 28.69 -25.35
N ALA A 170 -19.22 28.72 -26.15
CA ALA A 170 -19.31 28.71 -27.61
C ALA A 170 -20.02 27.44 -28.14
N PHE A 171 -19.78 26.29 -27.50
CA PHE A 171 -20.49 25.06 -27.84
C PHE A 171 -21.98 25.14 -27.50
N ALA A 172 -22.35 25.73 -26.37
CA ALA A 172 -23.75 25.91 -25.99
C ALA A 172 -24.49 26.85 -26.96
N GLU A 173 -23.85 27.91 -27.43
CA GLU A 173 -24.40 28.82 -28.45
C GLU A 173 -24.60 28.12 -29.80
N SER A 174 -23.66 27.27 -30.20
CA SER A 174 -23.80 26.46 -31.42
C SER A 174 -25.00 25.51 -31.32
N LEU A 175 -25.22 24.88 -30.15
CA LEU A 175 -26.38 24.01 -29.92
C LEU A 175 -27.70 24.78 -29.96
N THR A 176 -27.76 26.00 -29.41
CA THR A 176 -29.00 26.80 -29.45
C THR A 176 -29.33 27.27 -30.86
N GLN A 177 -28.35 27.72 -31.65
CA GLN A 177 -28.55 28.04 -33.07
C GLN A 177 -29.03 26.82 -33.87
N PHE A 178 -28.45 25.64 -33.60
CA PHE A 178 -28.88 24.41 -34.24
C PHE A 178 -30.34 24.07 -33.92
N LEU A 179 -30.75 24.23 -32.66
CA LEU A 179 -32.14 24.04 -32.26
C LEU A 179 -33.09 25.06 -32.90
N GLU A 180 -32.68 26.32 -33.07
CA GLU A 180 -33.46 27.31 -33.81
C GLU A 180 -33.61 26.97 -35.29
N MET A 181 -32.55 26.46 -35.92
CA MET A 181 -32.61 25.96 -37.30
C MET A 181 -33.59 24.78 -37.43
N LEU A 182 -33.56 23.82 -36.50
CA LEU A 182 -34.51 22.70 -36.49
C LEU A 182 -35.95 23.16 -36.26
N LYS A 183 -36.19 24.14 -35.38
CA LYS A 183 -37.54 24.68 -35.18
C LYS A 183 -38.08 25.38 -36.43
N ARG A 184 -37.24 26.13 -37.14
CA ARG A 184 -37.62 26.78 -38.40
C ARG A 184 -37.96 25.76 -39.50
N SER A 185 -37.16 24.70 -39.66
CA SER A 185 -37.41 23.69 -40.70
C SER A 185 -38.70 22.88 -40.45
N VAL A 186 -39.02 22.58 -39.19
CA VAL A 186 -40.27 21.90 -38.81
C VAL A 186 -41.49 22.80 -39.05
N SER A 187 -41.38 24.11 -38.77
CA SER A 187 -42.49 25.04 -39.00
C SER A 187 -42.79 25.23 -40.50
N THR A 188 -41.77 25.27 -41.36
CA THR A 188 -41.95 25.38 -42.82
C THR A 188 -42.57 24.13 -43.48
N ALA A 189 -42.49 22.97 -42.81
CA ALA A 189 -43.10 21.73 -43.30
C ALA A 189 -44.63 21.66 -43.01
N GLY A 190 -45.15 22.53 -42.14
CA GLY A 190 -46.55 22.53 -41.71
C GLY A 190 -47.52 23.36 -42.57
N GLU A 191 -47.04 24.37 -43.30
CA GLU A 191 -47.92 25.31 -44.03
C GLU A 191 -48.31 24.87 -45.46
N ASN A 192 -47.74 23.80 -46.02
CA ASN A 192 -48.02 23.35 -47.39
C ASN A 192 -49.18 22.32 -47.52
N LYS A 193 -50.16 22.30 -46.60
CA LYS A 193 -51.23 21.29 -46.60
C LYS A 193 -52.67 21.80 -46.77
N VAL A 194 -52.88 23.07 -47.15
CA VAL A 194 -54.23 23.62 -47.40
C VAL A 194 -54.25 24.41 -48.71
N ALA A 195 -54.20 23.70 -49.84
CA ALA A 195 -54.57 24.23 -51.15
C ALA A 195 -55.11 23.07 -51.99
N ASP A 196 -56.35 22.65 -51.67
CA ASP A 196 -57.27 21.92 -52.54
C ASP A 196 -58.65 22.57 -52.39
#